data_AF-A0A7V5LH39-F1
#
_entry.id   AF-A0A7V5LH39-F1
#
_cell.length_a   1.000
_cell.length_b   1.000
_cell.length_c   1.000
_cell.angle_alpha   90.00
_cell.angle_beta   90.00
_cell.angle_gamma   90.00
#
_symmetry.space_group_name_H-M   'P 1'
#
loop_
_entity.id
_entity.type
_entity.pdbx_description
1 polymer ?
#
loop_
_entity_poly.entity_id
_entity_poly.type
_entity_poly.pdbx_seq_one_letter_code
_entity_poly.pdbx_strand_id
1 'polypeptide(L)'
;MQINLNRILNRNPILKLLLFVPIGISIGFIIPHQFLFPILIALSIFALIFLLFKQRTPSYILITIAIGLILSVNFRHFKLLSTTDKFQEVKGKIYGKITEVFASEPDFASVRIVGTISLGNQTYNDVPVLLKIYSKKDTLRKFRANAKILAIASIRPPRRTNLPTDIAEIPLALSHEVLLFARTSNDLIIRFWESPVKAENIFARLREKLESNLNKMFSAEYFPYFDEMLLGNKQLLEGEQRDKFAITGISHLLSISGFHFGIVFAIVFALFSIFPNKWVRFVLLSLFMFFYLCIIDFPPSGIRAFIMIVAFLYANTL
;
A
#
# COMPACT_ATOMS: atom_id res chain seq x y z
N MET A 1 -9.68 -47.42 -1.81
CA MET A 1 -8.47 -46.58 -2.01
C MET A 1 -8.51 -45.43 -1.00
N GLN A 2 -8.05 -45.67 0.23
CA GLN A 2 -8.00 -44.61 1.26
C GLN A 2 -6.87 -43.64 0.93
N ILE A 3 -7.23 -42.42 0.54
CA ILE A 3 -6.27 -41.32 0.37
C ILE A 3 -5.71 -41.00 1.75
N ASN A 4 -4.51 -41.50 2.04
CA ASN A 4 -3.85 -41.25 3.31
C ASN A 4 -3.33 -39.81 3.32
N LEU A 5 -4.16 -38.90 3.84
CA LEU A 5 -3.94 -37.45 3.88
C LEU A 5 -2.56 -37.07 4.46
N ASN A 6 -2.08 -37.84 5.43
CA ASN A 6 -0.77 -37.66 6.05
C ASN A 6 0.39 -37.89 5.08
N ARG A 7 0.25 -38.81 4.11
CA ARG A 7 1.29 -39.10 3.11
C ARG A 7 1.41 -37.98 2.08
N ILE A 8 0.29 -37.34 1.72
CA ILE A 8 0.25 -36.21 0.78
C ILE A 8 0.77 -34.94 1.47
N LEU A 9 0.33 -34.65 2.70
CA LEU A 9 0.84 -33.51 3.48
C LEU A 9 2.35 -33.59 3.72
N ASN A 10 2.91 -34.78 3.93
CA ASN A 10 4.34 -34.91 4.20
C ASN A 10 5.23 -34.71 2.96
N ARG A 11 4.75 -34.99 1.76
CA ARG A 11 5.54 -34.77 0.53
C ARG A 11 5.51 -33.33 0.03
N ASN A 12 4.43 -32.60 0.28
CA ASN A 12 4.22 -31.28 -0.32
C ASN A 12 4.13 -30.18 0.75
N PRO A 13 5.24 -29.48 1.07
CA PRO A 13 5.23 -28.42 2.08
C PRO A 13 4.29 -27.25 1.72
N ILE A 14 4.06 -27.00 0.43
CA ILE A 14 3.14 -25.97 -0.06
C ILE A 14 1.68 -26.29 0.33
N LEU A 15 1.28 -27.56 0.34
CA LEU A 15 -0.09 -27.97 0.68
C LEU A 15 -0.39 -27.71 2.17
N LYS A 16 0.62 -27.87 3.04
CA LYS A 16 0.54 -27.48 4.45
C LYS A 16 0.34 -25.96 4.59
N LEU A 17 1.08 -25.18 3.80
CA LEU A 17 0.94 -23.72 3.80
C LEU A 17 -0.49 -23.30 3.44
N LEU A 18 -1.04 -23.87 2.37
CA LEU A 18 -2.36 -23.52 1.84
C LEU A 18 -3.51 -23.88 2.80
N LEU A 19 -3.36 -24.94 3.60
CA LEU A 19 -4.42 -25.45 4.47
C LEU A 19 -4.44 -24.74 5.84
N PHE A 20 -3.28 -24.39 6.39
CA PHE A 20 -3.17 -23.85 7.75
C PHE A 20 -3.07 -22.32 7.82
N VAL A 21 -2.67 -21.62 6.74
CA VAL A 21 -2.69 -20.13 6.71
C VAL A 21 -4.10 -19.56 6.93
N PRO A 22 -5.17 -20.06 6.29
CA PRO A 22 -6.54 -19.54 6.52
C PRO A 22 -6.98 -19.70 7.97
N ILE A 23 -6.60 -20.80 8.63
CA ILE A 23 -6.89 -21.06 10.03
C ILE A 23 -6.19 -20.03 10.92
N GLY A 24 -4.91 -19.76 10.67
CA GLY A 24 -4.17 -18.71 11.37
C GLY A 24 -4.78 -17.31 11.16
N ILE A 25 -5.27 -17.01 9.95
CA ILE A 25 -5.95 -15.75 9.66
C ILE A 25 -7.23 -15.62 10.50
N SER A 26 -8.09 -16.65 10.50
CA SER A 26 -9.35 -16.66 11.26
C SER A 26 -9.15 -16.53 12.77
N ILE A 27 -8.19 -17.26 13.34
CA ILE A 27 -7.83 -17.14 14.77
C ILE A 27 -7.31 -15.73 15.04
N GLY A 28 -6.49 -15.22 14.13
CA GLY A 28 -5.92 -13.88 14.21
C GLY A 28 -6.94 -12.75 14.08
N PHE A 29 -8.22 -13.00 13.78
CA PHE A 29 -9.32 -12.01 13.81
C PHE A 29 -10.05 -11.95 15.16
N ILE A 30 -9.95 -13.02 15.96
CA ILE A 30 -10.63 -13.13 17.26
C ILE A 30 -9.75 -12.56 18.40
N ILE A 31 -8.43 -12.70 18.29
CA ILE A 31 -7.49 -12.37 19.37
C ILE A 31 -7.25 -10.85 19.53
N PRO A 32 -7.34 -10.25 20.73
CA PRO A 32 -7.02 -8.84 20.93
C PRO A 32 -5.54 -8.50 20.64
N HIS A 33 -5.27 -7.29 20.14
CA HIS A 33 -3.93 -6.89 19.65
C HIS A 33 -2.81 -7.01 20.70
N GLN A 34 -3.13 -6.79 21.97
CA GLN A 34 -2.18 -6.93 23.09
C GLN A 34 -1.64 -8.34 23.29
N PHE A 35 -2.35 -9.37 22.81
CA PHE A 35 -1.98 -10.77 22.97
C PHE A 35 -1.34 -11.39 21.71
N LEU A 36 -1.38 -10.70 20.56
CA LEU A 36 -0.86 -11.26 19.30
C LEU A 36 0.66 -11.45 19.31
N PHE A 37 1.40 -10.46 19.80
CA PHE A 37 2.86 -10.49 19.86
C PHE A 37 3.42 -11.61 20.76
N PRO A 38 2.95 -11.81 22.01
CA PRO A 38 3.42 -12.92 22.84
C PRO A 38 3.03 -14.29 22.27
N ILE A 39 1.86 -14.43 21.62
CA ILE A 39 1.44 -15.68 20.98
C ILE A 39 2.35 -16.02 19.79
N LEU A 40 2.73 -15.03 18.99
CA LEU A 40 3.62 -15.21 17.85
C LEU A 40 5.02 -15.66 18.31
N ILE A 41 5.56 -15.02 19.36
CA ILE A 41 6.84 -15.42 19.96
C ILE A 41 6.77 -16.87 20.47
N ALA A 42 5.71 -17.23 21.19
CA ALA A 42 5.52 -18.59 21.69
C ALA A 42 5.47 -19.61 20.53
N LEU A 43 4.72 -19.33 19.47
CA LEU A 43 4.62 -20.20 18.29
C LEU A 43 5.97 -20.36 17.57
N SER A 44 6.76 -19.29 17.44
CA SER A 44 8.11 -19.33 16.85
C SER A 44 9.08 -20.13 17.71
N ILE A 45 9.03 -20.00 19.04
CA ILE A 45 9.86 -20.77 19.97
C ILE A 45 9.50 -22.25 19.92
N PHE A 46 8.20 -22.60 19.97
CA PHE A 46 7.77 -24.00 19.84
C PHE A 46 8.16 -24.58 18.48
N ALA A 47 8.02 -23.83 17.39
CA ALA A 47 8.44 -24.28 16.06
C ALA A 47 9.95 -24.59 16.00
N LEU A 48 10.78 -23.77 16.66
CA LEU A 48 12.22 -23.96 16.76
C LEU A 48 12.56 -25.21 17.61
N ILE A 49 11.88 -25.39 18.74
CA ILE A 49 12.03 -26.58 19.59
C ILE A 49 11.70 -27.85 18.80
N PHE A 50 10.57 -27.90 18.10
CA PHE A 50 10.22 -29.07 17.27
C PHE A 50 11.20 -29.32 16.12
N LEU A 51 11.82 -28.27 15.59
CA LEU A 51 12.88 -28.39 14.58
C LEU A 51 14.16 -29.02 15.16
N LEU A 52 14.54 -28.63 16.39
CA LEU A 52 15.68 -29.20 17.13
C LEU A 52 15.47 -30.70 17.44
N PHE A 53 14.24 -31.10 17.76
CA PHE A 53 13.87 -32.52 17.96
C PHE A 53 13.66 -33.31 16.65
N LYS A 54 14.07 -32.78 15.49
CA LYS A 54 13.89 -33.37 14.14
C LYS A 54 12.43 -33.71 13.78
N GLN A 55 11.44 -33.21 14.52
CA GLN A 55 10.02 -33.37 14.21
C GLN A 55 9.57 -32.29 13.21
N ARG A 56 9.77 -32.57 11.92
CA ARG A 56 9.54 -31.60 10.84
C ARG A 56 8.07 -31.20 10.70
N THR A 57 7.14 -32.14 10.84
CA THR A 57 5.70 -31.89 10.62
C THR A 57 5.07 -30.85 11.57
N PRO A 58 5.21 -30.96 12.91
CA PRO A 58 4.65 -29.97 13.83
C PRO A 58 5.32 -28.59 13.70
N SER A 59 6.62 -28.55 13.42
CA SER A 59 7.34 -27.29 13.18
C SER A 59 6.75 -26.51 12.00
N TYR A 60 6.49 -27.17 10.87
CA TYR A 60 5.87 -26.52 9.71
C TYR A 60 4.44 -26.03 10.01
N ILE A 61 3.63 -26.78 10.76
CA ILE A 61 2.26 -26.35 11.11
C ILE A 61 2.30 -25.07 11.95
N LEU A 62 3.17 -25.01 12.96
CA LEU A 62 3.31 -23.84 13.84
C LEU A 62 3.80 -22.60 13.09
N ILE A 63 4.79 -22.76 12.19
CA ILE A 63 5.27 -21.67 11.33
C ILE A 63 4.14 -21.15 10.44
N THR A 64 3.34 -22.06 9.88
CA THR A 64 2.24 -21.69 8.98
C THR A 64 1.14 -20.91 9.72
N ILE A 65 0.79 -21.33 10.93
CA ILE A 65 -0.17 -20.62 11.80
C ILE A 65 0.37 -19.24 12.19
N ALA A 66 1.67 -19.14 12.52
CA ALA A 66 2.31 -17.86 12.82
C ALA A 66 2.26 -16.89 11.63
N ILE A 67 2.51 -17.39 10.40
CA ILE A 67 2.36 -16.61 9.16
C ILE A 67 0.90 -16.13 8.99
N GLY A 68 -0.09 -17.01 9.25
CA GLY A 68 -1.50 -16.64 9.20
C GLY A 68 -1.88 -15.55 10.21
N LEU A 69 -1.33 -15.58 11.43
CA LEU A 69 -1.55 -14.54 12.44
C LEU A 69 -0.95 -13.19 12.02
N ILE A 70 0.25 -13.20 11.41
CA ILE A 70 0.88 -11.98 10.85
C ILE A 70 0.02 -11.40 9.74
N LEU A 71 -0.50 -12.23 8.85
CA LEU A 71 -1.40 -11.80 7.77
C LEU A 71 -2.70 -11.23 8.34
N SER A 72 -3.25 -11.80 9.41
CA SER A 72 -4.48 -11.32 10.03
C SER A 72 -4.39 -9.90 10.57
N VAL A 73 -3.26 -9.52 11.16
CA VAL A 73 -3.01 -8.13 11.59
C VAL A 73 -3.12 -7.16 10.41
N ASN A 74 -2.56 -7.53 9.27
CA ASN A 74 -2.63 -6.72 8.05
C ASN A 74 -4.06 -6.64 7.49
N PHE A 75 -4.84 -7.72 7.56
CA PHE A 75 -6.23 -7.73 7.12
C PHE A 75 -7.17 -6.92 8.02
N ARG A 76 -6.91 -6.80 9.33
CA ARG A 76 -7.72 -5.95 10.23
C ARG A 76 -7.62 -4.46 9.92
N HIS A 77 -6.56 -4.01 9.27
CA HIS A 77 -6.48 -2.64 8.76
C HIS A 77 -7.41 -2.40 7.55
N PHE A 78 -7.90 -3.47 6.92
CA PHE A 78 -8.92 -3.41 5.87
C PHE A 78 -10.30 -3.18 6.53
N LYS A 79 -10.52 -1.96 7.02
CA LYS A 79 -11.80 -1.56 7.59
C LYS A 79 -12.85 -1.57 6.47
N LEU A 80 -13.88 -2.40 6.60
CA LEU A 80 -14.99 -2.44 5.64
C LEU A 80 -15.59 -1.04 5.50
N LEU A 81 -15.69 -0.53 4.26
CA LEU A 81 -16.34 0.74 3.98
C LEU A 81 -17.78 0.68 4.48
N SER A 82 -18.03 1.37 5.59
CA SER A 82 -19.37 1.49 6.16
C SER A 82 -20.10 2.57 5.39
N THR A 83 -20.84 2.18 4.34
CA THR A 83 -21.69 3.09 3.58
C THR A 83 -22.90 3.47 4.44
N THR A 84 -23.23 4.75 4.55
CA THR A 84 -24.47 5.20 5.17
C THR A 84 -25.31 5.96 4.14
N ASP A 85 -26.61 5.69 4.12
CA ASP A 85 -27.57 6.41 3.30
C ASP A 85 -28.01 7.74 3.97
N LYS A 86 -27.58 7.98 5.23
CA LYS A 86 -27.91 9.18 5.98
C LYS A 86 -26.83 10.25 5.83
N PHE A 87 -27.18 11.28 5.06
CA PHE A 87 -26.37 12.46 4.82
C PHE A 87 -26.26 13.32 6.08
N GLN A 88 -25.12 13.26 6.76
CA GLN A 88 -24.68 14.34 7.65
C GLN A 88 -23.22 14.63 7.35
N GLU A 89 -22.97 15.72 6.64
CA GLU A 89 -21.62 16.29 6.59
C GLU A 89 -21.31 16.84 7.98
N VAL A 90 -20.34 16.23 8.64
CA VAL A 90 -19.92 16.67 9.98
C VAL A 90 -18.64 17.46 9.84
N LYS A 91 -18.62 18.68 10.39
CA LYS A 91 -17.40 19.47 10.49
C LYS A 91 -16.49 18.82 11.54
N GLY A 92 -15.26 18.50 11.13
CA GLY A 92 -14.26 17.89 11.98
C GLY A 92 -12.88 18.52 11.79
N LYS A 93 -12.00 18.29 12.75
CA LYS A 93 -10.57 18.61 12.62
C LYS A 93 -9.84 17.38 12.10
N ILE A 94 -9.05 17.55 11.05
CA ILE A 94 -8.20 16.51 10.48
C ILE A 94 -6.76 16.88 10.77
N TYR A 95 -6.03 15.97 11.41
CA TYR A 95 -4.59 16.06 11.62
C TYR A 95 -3.93 14.79 11.09
N GLY A 96 -3.05 14.92 10.10
CA GLY A 96 -2.41 13.73 9.54
C GLY A 96 -1.26 14.05 8.61
N LYS A 97 -0.59 12.98 8.17
CA LYS A 97 0.46 13.02 7.17
C LYS A 97 -0.18 12.89 5.78
N ILE A 98 0.23 13.75 4.86
CA ILE A 98 -0.08 13.63 3.44
C ILE A 98 0.70 12.43 2.91
N THR A 99 -0.01 11.39 2.50
CA THR A 99 0.61 10.20 1.93
C THR A 99 0.75 10.33 0.43
N GLU A 100 -0.29 10.82 -0.25
CA GLU A 100 -0.32 11.00 -1.69
C GLU A 100 -0.99 12.34 -2.02
N VAL A 101 -0.49 13.06 -3.03
CA VAL A 101 -1.21 14.14 -3.70
C VAL A 101 -1.74 13.55 -5.00
N PHE A 102 -2.98 13.83 -5.40
CA PHE A 102 -3.62 13.29 -6.61
C PHE A 102 -3.82 14.35 -7.68
N ALA A 103 -4.21 15.56 -7.29
CA ALA A 103 -4.32 16.70 -8.20
C ALA A 103 -3.86 17.96 -7.46
N SER A 104 -3.19 18.85 -8.18
CA SER A 104 -2.75 20.16 -7.68
C SER A 104 -2.93 21.20 -8.78
N GLU A 105 -4.18 21.58 -9.02
CA GLU A 105 -4.58 22.62 -9.96
C GLU A 105 -4.61 24.00 -9.26
N PRO A 106 -4.69 25.11 -10.02
CA PRO A 106 -4.73 26.47 -9.46
C PRO A 106 -5.94 26.73 -8.53
N ASP A 107 -7.05 26.02 -8.76
CA ASP A 107 -8.33 26.20 -8.06
C ASP A 107 -8.64 25.12 -7.02
N PHE A 108 -8.12 23.89 -7.20
CA PHE A 108 -8.30 22.80 -6.25
C PHE A 108 -7.09 21.87 -6.16
N ALA A 109 -6.91 21.27 -4.98
CA ALA A 109 -6.00 20.16 -4.78
C ALA A 109 -6.70 18.97 -4.11
N SER A 110 -6.43 17.76 -4.59
CA SER A 110 -6.93 16.51 -4.02
C SER A 110 -5.76 15.77 -3.37
N VAL A 111 -5.87 15.50 -2.06
CA VAL A 111 -4.77 14.95 -1.26
C VAL A 111 -5.25 13.81 -0.37
N ARG A 112 -4.51 12.71 -0.33
CA ARG A 112 -4.69 11.62 0.64
C ARG A 112 -4.01 11.95 1.95
N ILE A 113 -4.77 11.92 3.04
CA ILE A 113 -4.27 12.15 4.39
C ILE A 113 -4.55 10.92 5.22
N VAL A 114 -3.54 10.45 5.95
CA VAL A 114 -3.71 9.41 6.97
C VAL A 114 -3.38 10.04 8.33
N GLY A 115 -4.32 9.94 9.26
CA GLY A 115 -4.12 10.47 10.61
C GLY A 115 -5.37 10.45 11.47
N THR A 116 -5.40 11.36 12.44
CA THR A 116 -6.45 11.50 13.43
C THR A 116 -7.53 12.48 12.98
N ILE A 117 -8.78 12.04 13.06
CA ILE A 117 -9.97 12.85 12.81
C ILE A 117 -10.68 13.08 14.14
N SER A 118 -10.95 14.34 14.46
CA SER A 118 -11.78 14.73 15.62
C SER A 118 -13.15 15.21 15.14
N LEU A 119 -14.20 14.49 15.51
CA LEU A 119 -15.61 14.76 15.21
C LEU A 119 -16.34 15.00 16.54
N GLY A 120 -16.54 16.27 16.90
CA GLY A 120 -17.07 16.62 18.23
C GLY A 120 -16.15 16.10 19.35
N ASN A 121 -16.69 15.24 20.23
CA ASN A 121 -15.95 14.59 21.33
C ASN A 121 -15.30 13.25 20.94
N GLN A 122 -15.56 12.71 19.75
CA GLN A 122 -14.99 11.44 19.32
C GLN A 122 -13.75 11.67 18.46
N THR A 123 -12.71 10.86 18.70
CA THR A 123 -11.49 10.86 17.91
C THR A 123 -11.32 9.50 17.24
N TYR A 124 -10.98 9.53 15.95
CA TYR A 124 -10.70 8.34 15.16
C TYR A 124 -9.27 8.42 14.66
N ASN A 125 -8.46 7.43 14.99
CA ASN A 125 -7.05 7.36 14.60
C ASN A 125 -6.86 6.52 13.33
N ASP A 126 -5.80 6.84 12.59
CA ASP A 126 -5.34 6.13 11.38
C ASP A 126 -6.42 5.94 10.32
N VAL A 127 -7.23 6.96 10.10
CA VAL A 127 -8.27 6.93 9.08
C VAL A 127 -7.73 7.57 7.80
N PRO A 128 -7.66 6.83 6.67
CA PRO A 128 -7.31 7.41 5.38
C PRO A 128 -8.49 8.23 4.82
N VAL A 129 -8.23 9.49 4.51
CA VAL A 129 -9.21 10.46 4.02
C VAL A 129 -8.70 11.08 2.72
N LEU A 130 -9.58 11.19 1.72
CA LEU A 130 -9.31 12.04 0.56
C LEU A 130 -9.83 13.44 0.86
N LEU A 131 -8.90 14.38 1.06
CA LEU A 131 -9.18 15.78 1.30
C LEU A 131 -9.12 16.56 -0.01
N LYS A 132 -10.25 17.15 -0.40
CA LYS A 132 -10.32 18.15 -1.48
C LYS A 132 -10.22 19.54 -0.88
N ILE A 133 -9.17 20.26 -1.25
CA ILE A 133 -8.86 21.63 -0.82
C ILE A 133 -9.22 22.56 -1.96
N TYR A 134 -10.17 23.46 -1.74
CA TYR A 134 -10.57 24.48 -2.72
C TYR A 134 -9.97 25.82 -2.34
N SER A 135 -9.41 26.55 -3.31
CA SER A 135 -8.90 27.90 -3.09
C SER A 135 -9.63 28.87 -4.01
N LYS A 136 -10.11 29.98 -3.43
CA LYS A 136 -10.70 31.09 -4.21
C LYS A 136 -9.66 32.09 -4.72
N LYS A 137 -8.43 31.99 -4.22
CA LYS A 137 -7.28 32.78 -4.67
C LYS A 137 -6.33 31.81 -5.37
N ASP A 138 -5.74 32.29 -6.46
CA ASP A 138 -4.81 31.62 -7.38
C ASP A 138 -3.46 31.25 -6.70
N THR A 139 -3.54 30.77 -5.48
CA THR A 139 -2.44 30.63 -4.51
C THR A 139 -2.67 29.38 -3.67
N LEU A 140 -2.94 28.25 -4.34
CA LEU A 140 -2.80 26.95 -3.71
C LEU A 140 -1.31 26.72 -3.42
N ARG A 141 -1.00 26.46 -2.15
CA ARG A 141 0.36 26.07 -1.77
C ARG A 141 0.70 24.76 -2.47
N LYS A 142 1.92 24.64 -3.00
CA LYS A 142 2.41 23.37 -3.55
C LYS A 142 2.44 22.33 -2.43
N PHE A 143 1.46 21.42 -2.43
CA PHE A 143 1.44 20.30 -1.49
C PHE A 143 2.48 19.27 -1.93
N ARG A 144 3.21 18.75 -0.95
CA ARG A 144 4.16 17.66 -1.14
C ARG A 144 3.73 16.45 -0.33
N ALA A 145 3.99 15.26 -0.85
CA ALA A 145 3.93 14.04 -0.07
C ALA A 145 4.82 14.17 1.17
N ASN A 146 4.43 13.50 2.25
CA ASN A 146 5.08 13.47 3.56
C ASN A 146 4.93 14.72 4.45
N ALA A 147 4.32 15.81 3.99
CA ALA A 147 4.01 16.93 4.86
C ALA A 147 2.87 16.60 5.84
N LYS A 148 2.86 17.24 7.02
CA LYS A 148 1.75 17.14 7.99
C LYS A 148 0.83 18.33 7.83
N ILE A 149 -0.47 18.09 7.89
CA ILE A 149 -1.49 19.12 7.75
C ILE A 149 -2.49 19.04 8.91
N LEU A 150 -2.89 20.21 9.41
CA LEU A 150 -4.00 20.39 10.34
C LEU A 150 -5.02 21.31 9.67
N ALA A 151 -6.20 20.77 9.36
CA ALA A 151 -7.27 21.51 8.68
C ALA A 151 -8.64 21.23 9.30
N ILE A 152 -9.55 22.20 9.18
CA ILE A 152 -10.98 22.00 9.46
C ILE A 152 -11.65 21.61 8.16
N ALA A 153 -12.34 20.47 8.14
CA ALA A 153 -12.99 19.98 6.94
C ALA A 153 -14.39 19.44 7.24
N SER A 154 -15.26 19.52 6.24
CA SER A 154 -16.54 18.78 6.23
C SER A 154 -16.25 17.35 5.79
N ILE A 155 -16.51 16.37 6.66
CA ILE A 155 -16.16 14.96 6.47
C ILE A 155 -17.44 14.17 6.23
N ARG A 156 -17.38 13.24 5.27
CA ARG A 156 -18.48 12.34 4.92
C ARG A 156 -17.98 10.97 4.42
N PRO A 157 -18.74 9.90 4.62
CA PRO A 157 -18.49 8.63 3.94
C PRO A 157 -18.83 8.73 2.44
N PRO A 158 -18.26 7.83 1.61
CA PRO A 158 -18.62 7.72 0.20
C PRO A 158 -20.04 7.21 0.05
N ARG A 159 -20.72 7.71 -0.99
CA ARG A 159 -22.13 7.42 -1.26
C ARG A 159 -22.29 6.26 -2.21
N ARG A 160 -23.43 5.59 -2.12
CA ARG A 160 -23.88 4.69 -3.17
C ARG A 160 -24.39 5.52 -4.35
N THR A 161 -24.11 5.03 -5.55
CA THR A 161 -24.62 5.61 -6.80
C THR A 161 -26.13 5.45 -6.82
N ASN A 162 -26.87 6.55 -6.94
CA ASN A 162 -28.34 6.52 -6.98
C ASN A 162 -28.88 6.80 -8.39
N LEU A 163 -28.16 7.61 -9.18
CA LEU A 163 -28.49 7.90 -10.56
C LEU A 163 -27.39 7.41 -11.51
N PRO A 164 -27.71 7.00 -12.75
CA PRO A 164 -26.72 6.57 -13.74
C PRO A 164 -25.67 7.64 -14.09
N THR A 165 -25.99 8.91 -13.90
CA THR A 165 -25.10 10.05 -14.10
C THR A 165 -24.22 10.37 -12.90
N ASP A 166 -24.47 9.75 -11.74
CA ASP A 166 -23.68 9.98 -10.55
C ASP A 166 -22.31 9.35 -10.69
N ILE A 167 -21.28 10.08 -10.24
CA ILE A 167 -19.93 9.55 -10.13
C ILE A 167 -19.95 8.38 -9.15
N ALA A 168 -19.40 7.23 -9.56
CA ALA A 168 -19.29 6.04 -8.71
C ALA A 168 -18.28 6.28 -7.57
N GLU A 169 -18.75 6.85 -6.47
CA GLU A 169 -17.94 7.27 -5.32
C GLU A 169 -17.25 6.11 -4.59
N ILE A 170 -17.86 4.93 -4.53
CA ILE A 170 -17.29 3.74 -3.86
C ILE A 170 -16.07 3.20 -4.63
N PRO A 171 -16.16 2.91 -5.96
CA PRO A 171 -14.99 2.58 -6.77
C PRO A 171 -13.89 3.62 -6.67
N LEU A 172 -14.25 4.91 -6.66
CA LEU A 172 -13.29 5.99 -6.50
C LEU A 172 -12.56 5.90 -5.14
N ALA A 173 -13.29 5.77 -4.03
CA ALA A 173 -12.73 5.64 -2.70
C ALA A 173 -11.78 4.43 -2.58
N LEU A 174 -12.15 3.29 -3.16
CA LEU A 174 -11.30 2.09 -3.23
C LEU A 174 -10.02 2.33 -4.04
N SER A 175 -10.12 3.01 -5.17
CA SER A 175 -8.98 3.29 -6.04
C SER A 175 -7.93 4.21 -5.40
N HIS A 176 -8.38 5.15 -4.55
CA HIS A 176 -7.52 6.05 -3.78
C HIS A 176 -7.18 5.49 -2.40
N GLU A 177 -7.60 4.27 -2.08
CA GLU A 177 -7.40 3.62 -0.77
C GLU A 177 -7.82 4.51 0.42
N VAL A 178 -9.00 5.14 0.31
CA VAL A 178 -9.57 6.03 1.33
C VAL A 178 -10.90 5.50 1.86
N LEU A 179 -11.20 5.82 3.12
CA LEU A 179 -12.46 5.45 3.77
C LEU A 179 -13.46 6.60 3.81
N LEU A 180 -12.97 7.84 3.83
CA LEU A 180 -13.80 9.05 3.95
C LEU A 180 -13.39 10.09 2.93
N PHE A 181 -14.36 10.93 2.57
CA PHE A 181 -14.13 12.14 1.79
C PHE A 181 -14.23 13.36 2.71
N ALA A 182 -13.30 14.28 2.54
CA ALA A 182 -13.29 15.55 3.25
C ALA A 182 -13.17 16.71 2.27
N ARG A 183 -13.87 17.80 2.56
CA ARG A 183 -13.78 19.06 1.81
C ARG A 183 -13.34 20.17 2.75
N THR A 184 -12.32 20.92 2.35
CA THR A 184 -11.87 22.11 3.07
C THR A 184 -11.61 23.25 2.08
N SER A 185 -11.54 24.47 2.61
CA SER A 185 -11.05 25.63 1.88
C SER A 185 -9.64 25.97 2.36
N ASN A 186 -8.83 26.58 1.50
CA ASN A 186 -7.45 27.00 1.82
C ASN A 186 -7.39 27.83 3.13
N ASP A 187 -8.39 28.68 3.36
CA ASP A 187 -8.49 29.53 4.56
C ASP A 187 -8.73 28.75 5.87
N LEU A 188 -9.12 27.48 5.78
CA LEU A 188 -9.40 26.60 6.92
C LEU A 188 -8.23 25.66 7.25
N ILE A 189 -7.09 25.83 6.59
CA ILE A 189 -5.84 25.14 6.92
C ILE A 189 -5.18 25.88 8.10
N ILE A 190 -5.21 25.27 9.28
CA ILE A 190 -4.71 25.87 10.51
C ILE A 190 -3.17 25.84 10.53
N ARG A 191 -2.55 24.70 10.20
CA ARG A 191 -1.10 24.53 10.16
C ARG A 191 -0.66 23.52 9.11
N PHE A 192 0.51 23.77 8.53
CA PHE A 192 1.18 22.90 7.59
C PHE A 192 2.66 22.80 7.99
N TRP A 193 3.16 21.58 8.14
CA TRP A 193 4.56 21.29 8.46
C TRP A 193 5.18 20.42 7.38
N GLU A 194 6.34 20.82 6.88
CA GLU A 194 7.19 19.93 6.09
C GLU A 194 7.98 19.01 7.04
N SER A 195 8.06 17.71 6.71
CA SER A 195 8.76 16.73 7.54
C SER A 195 10.26 17.07 7.62
N PRO A 196 10.86 17.16 8.83
CA PRO A 196 12.28 17.50 8.98
C PRO A 196 13.25 16.32 8.76
N VAL A 197 12.76 15.14 8.35
CA VAL A 197 13.60 13.93 8.22
C VAL A 197 14.51 14.05 6.99
N LYS A 198 15.80 14.34 7.22
CA LYS A 198 16.81 14.54 6.16
C LYS A 198 16.97 13.37 5.18
N ALA A 199 16.71 12.12 5.62
CA ALA A 199 16.76 10.95 4.76
C ALA A 199 15.56 10.88 3.79
N GLU A 200 14.36 11.26 4.25
CA GLU A 200 13.15 11.38 3.40
C GLU A 200 13.37 12.43 2.30
N ASN A 201 14.14 13.49 2.59
CA ASN A 201 14.49 14.51 1.59
C ASN A 201 15.44 14.02 0.49
N ILE A 202 16.29 13.01 0.72
CA ILE A 202 17.20 12.49 -0.32
C ILE A 202 16.42 11.67 -1.33
N PHE A 203 15.55 10.76 -0.87
CA PHE A 203 14.70 9.97 -1.75
C PHE A 203 13.69 10.83 -2.50
N ALA A 204 13.09 11.82 -1.84
CA ALA A 204 12.22 12.79 -2.48
C ALA A 204 12.96 13.57 -3.60
N ARG A 205 14.20 14.03 -3.35
CA ARG A 205 15.02 14.70 -4.38
C ARG A 205 15.42 13.78 -5.52
N LEU A 206 15.72 12.51 -5.22
CA LEU A 206 16.02 11.50 -6.25
C LEU A 206 14.80 11.25 -7.13
N ARG A 207 13.63 11.12 -6.51
CA ARG A 207 12.34 10.99 -7.18
C ARG A 207 12.05 12.19 -8.06
N GLU A 208 12.14 13.42 -7.54
CA GLU A 208 11.99 14.66 -8.33
C GLU A 208 12.96 14.70 -9.53
N LYS A 209 14.20 14.21 -9.35
CA LYS A 209 15.19 14.14 -10.43
C LYS A 209 14.82 13.09 -11.48
N LEU A 210 14.34 11.91 -11.07
CA LEU A 210 13.85 10.86 -11.97
C LEU A 210 12.62 11.36 -12.75
N GLU A 211 11.65 11.99 -12.09
CA GLU A 211 10.48 12.62 -12.70
C GLU A 211 10.92 13.66 -13.76
N SER A 212 11.88 14.53 -13.41
CA SER A 212 12.39 15.54 -14.34
C SER A 212 13.10 14.95 -15.56
N ASN A 213 13.74 13.78 -15.42
CA ASN A 213 14.38 13.07 -16.51
C ASN A 213 13.35 12.35 -17.39
N LEU A 214 12.36 11.69 -16.78
CA LEU A 214 11.26 11.06 -17.49
C LEU A 214 10.49 12.10 -18.34
N ASN A 215 10.24 13.29 -17.79
CA ASN A 215 9.58 14.40 -18.51
C ASN A 215 10.39 14.92 -19.71
N LYS A 216 11.72 14.75 -19.70
CA LYS A 216 12.59 15.11 -20.83
C LYS A 216 12.67 13.99 -21.87
N MET A 217 12.50 12.74 -21.47
CA MET A 217 12.64 11.57 -22.34
C MET A 217 11.33 11.22 -23.05
N PHE A 218 10.18 11.48 -22.44
CA PHE A 218 8.86 11.17 -22.97
C PHE A 218 8.07 12.45 -23.29
N SER A 219 7.23 12.40 -24.32
CA SER A 219 6.31 13.50 -24.62
C SER A 219 5.27 13.68 -23.50
N ALA A 220 4.69 14.87 -23.40
CA ALA A 220 3.68 15.20 -22.37
C ALA A 220 2.47 14.25 -22.36
N GLU A 221 2.18 13.59 -23.49
CA GLU A 221 1.13 12.59 -23.61
C GLU A 221 1.50 11.25 -22.94
N TYR A 222 2.76 10.81 -23.05
CA TYR A 222 3.19 9.50 -22.54
C TYR A 222 3.84 9.54 -21.15
N PHE A 223 4.39 10.70 -20.77
CA PHE A 223 5.03 10.92 -19.48
C PHE A 223 4.18 10.46 -18.27
N PRO A 224 2.87 10.80 -18.18
CA PRO A 224 2.01 10.35 -17.09
C PRO A 224 2.00 8.83 -16.86
N TYR A 225 1.98 8.05 -17.94
CA TYR A 225 1.95 6.58 -17.86
C TYR A 225 3.25 6.01 -17.33
N PHE A 226 4.38 6.49 -17.85
CA PHE A 226 5.69 6.01 -17.38
C PHE A 226 6.00 6.47 -15.96
N ASP A 227 5.52 7.66 -15.57
CA ASP A 227 5.68 8.19 -14.22
C ASP A 227 4.87 7.37 -13.19
N GLU A 228 3.61 7.03 -13.50
CA GLU A 228 2.82 6.12 -12.66
C GLU A 228 3.45 4.72 -12.63
N MET A 229 3.85 4.19 -13.78
CA MET A 229 4.31 2.80 -13.90
C MET A 229 5.69 2.55 -13.24
N LEU A 230 6.58 3.54 -13.27
CA LEU A 230 7.96 3.41 -12.76
C LEU A 230 8.15 4.05 -11.38
N LEU A 231 7.51 5.20 -11.12
CA LEU A 231 7.67 5.93 -9.86
C LEU A 231 6.43 5.85 -8.98
N GLY A 232 5.32 5.31 -9.49
CA GLY A 232 4.09 5.18 -8.72
C GLY A 232 3.32 6.47 -8.53
N ASN A 233 3.61 7.49 -9.34
CA ASN A 233 2.97 8.78 -9.22
C ASN A 233 1.61 8.80 -9.95
N LYS A 234 0.54 8.61 -9.18
CA LYS A 234 -0.85 8.62 -9.69
C LYS A 234 -1.35 10.02 -10.09
N GLN A 235 -0.55 11.08 -9.90
CA GLN A 235 -0.97 12.48 -10.04
C GLN A 235 -1.34 12.89 -11.46
N LEU A 236 -0.71 12.29 -12.46
CA LEU A 236 -0.72 12.81 -13.83
C LEU A 236 -1.82 12.21 -14.71
N LEU A 237 -2.55 11.21 -14.22
CA LEU A 237 -3.51 10.43 -15.02
C LEU A 237 -4.98 10.70 -14.68
N GLU A 238 -5.30 11.69 -13.83
CA GLU A 238 -6.70 11.97 -13.47
C GLU A 238 -7.50 12.59 -14.63
N GLY A 239 -8.68 12.03 -14.90
CA GLY A 239 -9.68 12.54 -15.84
C GLY A 239 -9.90 11.67 -17.07
N GLU A 240 -9.80 12.27 -18.25
CA GLU A 240 -10.23 11.68 -19.53
C GLU A 240 -9.45 10.41 -19.93
N GLN A 241 -8.19 10.30 -19.49
CA GLN A 241 -7.34 9.14 -19.79
C GLN A 241 -7.76 7.92 -18.96
N ARG A 242 -7.98 8.12 -17.65
CA ARG A 242 -8.45 7.05 -16.74
C ARG A 242 -9.80 6.48 -17.15
N ASP A 243 -10.69 7.32 -17.68
CA ASP A 243 -11.98 6.87 -18.23
C ASP A 243 -11.80 5.97 -19.46
N LYS A 244 -10.82 6.24 -20.35
CA LYS A 244 -10.49 5.35 -21.48
C LYS A 244 -9.94 3.99 -20.99
N PHE A 245 -9.17 3.96 -19.91
CA PHE A 245 -8.72 2.70 -19.28
C PHE A 245 -9.82 2.00 -18.47
N ALA A 246 -10.82 2.74 -17.99
CA ALA A 246 -12.00 2.19 -17.30
C ALA A 246 -12.94 1.53 -18.29
N ILE A 247 -13.21 2.18 -19.43
CA ILE A 247 -14.04 1.65 -20.52
C ILE A 247 -13.43 0.37 -21.10
N THR A 248 -12.10 0.29 -21.20
CA THR A 248 -11.40 -0.91 -21.70
C THR A 248 -11.18 -1.99 -20.64
N GLY A 249 -11.52 -1.74 -19.37
CA GLY A 249 -11.33 -2.70 -18.26
C GLY A 249 -9.89 -2.89 -17.79
N ILE A 250 -8.93 -2.15 -18.36
CA ILE A 250 -7.49 -2.26 -18.09
C ILE A 250 -7.05 -1.36 -16.91
N SER A 251 -7.97 -0.63 -16.29
CA SER A 251 -7.70 0.24 -15.11
C SER A 251 -6.96 -0.44 -13.95
N HIS A 252 -7.11 -1.76 -13.80
CA HIS A 252 -6.41 -2.53 -12.78
C HIS A 252 -4.89 -2.67 -13.04
N LEU A 253 -4.44 -2.40 -14.27
CA LEU A 253 -3.05 -2.44 -14.72
C LEU A 253 -2.30 -1.14 -14.37
N LEU A 254 -3.02 -0.01 -14.23
CA LEU A 254 -2.49 1.30 -13.84
C LEU A 254 -2.17 1.40 -12.33
N SER A 255 -2.86 0.61 -11.50
CA SER A 255 -2.41 0.39 -10.13
C SER A 255 -1.05 -0.31 -10.17
N ILE A 256 -0.03 0.20 -9.45
CA ILE A 256 1.28 -0.43 -9.27
C ILE A 256 1.07 -1.88 -8.80
N SER A 257 0.96 -2.76 -9.77
CA SER A 257 0.76 -4.18 -9.55
C SER A 257 2.13 -4.79 -9.28
N GLY A 258 2.20 -5.82 -8.44
CA GLY A 258 3.45 -6.56 -8.21
C GLY A 258 4.10 -7.08 -9.50
N PHE A 259 3.36 -7.08 -10.61
CA PHE A 259 3.85 -7.33 -11.95
C PHE A 259 4.89 -6.32 -12.45
N HIS A 260 4.64 -5.01 -12.31
CA HIS A 260 5.61 -3.97 -12.71
C HIS A 260 6.90 -4.08 -11.90
N PHE A 261 6.75 -4.33 -10.59
CA PHE A 261 7.88 -4.61 -9.71
C PHE A 261 8.67 -5.87 -10.15
N GLY A 262 7.96 -6.89 -10.66
CA GLY A 262 8.54 -8.09 -11.25
C GLY A 262 9.25 -7.86 -12.60
N ILE A 263 8.76 -6.97 -13.46
CA ILE A 263 9.43 -6.58 -14.71
C ILE A 263 10.77 -5.91 -14.41
N VAL A 264 10.78 -4.94 -13.48
CA VAL A 264 12.01 -4.28 -13.03
C VAL A 264 13.00 -5.33 -12.52
N PHE A 265 12.52 -6.27 -11.69
CA PHE A 265 13.34 -7.38 -11.25
C PHE A 265 13.91 -8.21 -12.41
N ALA A 266 13.12 -8.58 -13.41
CA ALA A 266 13.58 -9.39 -14.54
C ALA A 266 14.70 -8.72 -15.34
N ILE A 267 14.57 -7.41 -15.60
CA ILE A 267 15.58 -6.61 -16.31
C ILE A 267 16.88 -6.57 -15.49
N VAL A 268 16.78 -6.25 -14.20
CA VAL A 268 17.94 -6.17 -13.32
C VAL A 268 18.56 -7.55 -13.11
N PHE A 269 17.74 -8.61 -13.00
CA PHE A 269 18.21 -9.98 -12.89
C PHE A 269 19.02 -10.40 -14.11
N ALA A 270 18.60 -10.02 -15.33
CA ALA A 270 19.36 -10.27 -16.55
C ALA A 270 20.69 -9.50 -16.57
N LEU A 271 20.68 -8.23 -16.19
CA LEU A 271 21.87 -7.38 -16.15
C LEU A 271 22.92 -7.89 -15.15
N PHE A 272 22.48 -8.33 -13.97
CA PHE A 272 23.35 -8.90 -12.93
C PHE A 272 23.61 -10.40 -13.14
N SER A 273 23.16 -11.00 -14.24
CA SER A 273 23.46 -12.40 -14.57
C SER A 273 24.92 -12.63 -15.00
N ILE A 274 25.66 -11.55 -15.21
CA ILE A 274 27.09 -11.57 -15.57
C ILE A 274 27.95 -11.98 -14.36
N PHE A 275 27.47 -11.81 -13.13
CA PHE A 275 28.22 -12.18 -11.93
C PHE A 275 28.15 -13.70 -11.66
N PRO A 276 29.30 -14.41 -11.62
CA PRO A 276 29.32 -15.87 -11.49
C PRO A 276 29.00 -16.35 -10.06
N ASN A 277 29.22 -15.52 -9.04
CA ASN A 277 28.94 -15.88 -7.66
C ASN A 277 27.46 -15.64 -7.31
N LYS A 278 26.72 -16.74 -7.10
CA LYS A 278 25.28 -16.71 -6.77
C LYS A 278 24.97 -15.90 -5.51
N TRP A 279 25.80 -15.97 -4.47
CA TRP A 279 25.60 -15.23 -3.21
C TRP A 279 25.80 -13.72 -3.38
N VAL A 280 26.81 -13.32 -4.15
CA VAL A 280 27.04 -11.90 -4.47
C VAL A 280 25.88 -11.35 -5.28
N ARG A 281 25.38 -12.12 -6.27
CA ARG A 281 24.19 -11.77 -7.05
C ARG A 281 22.94 -11.63 -6.18
N PHE A 282 22.72 -12.52 -5.21
CA PHE A 282 21.61 -12.42 -4.25
C PHE A 282 21.65 -11.12 -3.44
N VAL A 283 22.80 -10.79 -2.86
CA VAL A 283 22.95 -9.58 -2.03
C VAL A 283 22.75 -8.32 -2.88
N LEU A 284 23.38 -8.24 -4.05
CA LEU A 284 23.25 -7.07 -4.94
C LEU A 284 21.82 -6.88 -5.43
N LEU A 285 21.15 -7.94 -5.88
CA LEU A 285 19.77 -7.85 -6.35
C LEU A 285 18.78 -7.50 -5.23
N SER A 286 18.93 -8.11 -4.05
CA SER A 286 18.08 -7.81 -2.91
C SER A 286 18.26 -6.37 -2.45
N LEU A 287 19.50 -5.87 -2.43
CA LEU A 287 19.79 -4.48 -2.06
C LEU A 287 19.23 -3.51 -3.10
N PHE A 288 19.40 -3.77 -4.39
CA PHE A 288 18.86 -2.93 -5.46
C PHE A 288 17.33 -2.85 -5.40
N MET A 289 16.66 -4.00 -5.28
CA MET A 289 15.19 -4.02 -5.20
C MET A 289 14.67 -3.38 -3.91
N PHE A 290 15.43 -3.45 -2.80
CA PHE A 290 15.10 -2.74 -1.57
C PHE A 290 15.20 -1.22 -1.77
N PHE A 291 16.26 -0.72 -2.41
CA PHE A 291 16.36 0.71 -2.75
C PHE A 291 15.24 1.16 -3.69
N TYR A 292 14.88 0.34 -4.67
CA TYR A 292 13.74 0.61 -5.53
C TYR A 292 12.43 0.68 -4.74
N LEU A 293 12.20 -0.24 -3.80
CA LEU A 293 11.04 -0.22 -2.89
C LEU A 293 10.98 1.06 -2.04
N CYS A 294 12.13 1.57 -1.59
CA CYS A 294 12.21 2.85 -0.88
C CYS A 294 11.83 4.03 -1.77
N ILE A 295 12.25 4.04 -3.04
CA ILE A 295 11.97 5.13 -3.99
C ILE A 295 10.46 5.24 -4.27
N ILE A 296 9.76 4.12 -4.35
CA ILE A 296 8.31 4.08 -4.60
C ILE A 296 7.46 4.24 -3.32
N ASP A 297 8.07 4.59 -2.17
CA ASP A 297 7.40 4.81 -0.87
C ASP A 297 6.66 3.59 -0.27
N PHE A 298 7.23 2.39 -0.43
CA PHE A 298 6.74 1.15 0.22
C PHE A 298 5.24 0.84 0.01
N PRO A 299 4.73 0.78 -1.25
CA PRO A 299 3.34 0.43 -1.49
C PRO A 299 3.09 -1.02 -1.02
N PRO A 300 1.90 -1.33 -0.45
CA PRO A 300 1.58 -2.66 0.04
C PRO A 300 1.78 -3.78 -1.00
N SER A 301 1.53 -3.51 -2.28
CA SER A 301 1.80 -4.42 -3.40
C SER A 301 3.30 -4.63 -3.65
N GLY A 302 4.11 -3.57 -3.57
CA GLY A 302 5.56 -3.61 -3.74
C GLY A 302 6.26 -4.40 -2.64
N ILE A 303 5.82 -4.25 -1.37
CA ILE A 303 6.36 -5.03 -0.25
C ILE A 303 6.15 -6.53 -0.47
N ARG A 304 4.95 -6.93 -0.90
CA ARG A 304 4.66 -8.34 -1.22
C ARG A 304 5.55 -8.85 -2.35
N ALA A 305 5.67 -8.08 -3.43
CA ALA A 305 6.52 -8.44 -4.56
C ALA A 305 8.00 -8.59 -4.14
N PHE A 306 8.51 -7.66 -3.33
CA PHE A 306 9.87 -7.71 -2.79
C PHE A 306 10.12 -8.99 -1.97
N ILE A 307 9.21 -9.35 -1.06
CA ILE A 307 9.33 -10.58 -0.27
C ILE A 307 9.37 -11.82 -1.17
N MET A 308 8.51 -11.89 -2.20
CA MET A 308 8.49 -12.99 -3.16
C MET A 308 9.79 -13.08 -3.95
N ILE A 309 10.35 -11.94 -4.39
CA ILE A 309 11.62 -11.88 -5.12
C ILE A 309 12.79 -12.33 -4.24
N VAL A 310 12.88 -11.86 -2.99
CA VAL A 310 13.94 -12.28 -2.06
C VAL A 310 13.85 -13.78 -1.77
N ALA A 311 12.65 -14.31 -1.58
CA ALA A 311 12.44 -15.74 -1.39
C ALA A 311 12.85 -16.56 -2.63
N PHE A 312 12.49 -16.09 -3.84
CA PHE A 312 12.91 -16.70 -5.09
C PHE A 312 14.44 -16.69 -5.27
N LEU A 313 15.08 -15.54 -5.02
CA LEU A 313 16.53 -15.41 -5.12
C LEU A 313 17.24 -16.32 -4.12
N TYR A 314 16.73 -16.41 -2.88
CA TYR A 314 17.26 -17.29 -1.85
C TYR A 314 17.17 -18.77 -2.26
N ALA A 315 16.04 -19.18 -2.84
CA ALA A 315 15.85 -20.54 -3.35
C ALA A 315 16.76 -20.87 -4.54
N ASN A 316 17.07 -19.88 -5.40
CA ASN A 316 17.97 -20.06 -6.55
C ASN A 316 19.46 -20.04 -6.16
N THR A 317 19.80 -19.48 -5.00
CA THR A 317 21.16 -19.52 -4.43
C THR A 317 21.52 -20.80 -3.72
N LEU A 318 20.54 -21.48 -3.11
CA LEU A 318 20.69 -22.81 -2.51
C LEU A 318 21.07 -23.85 -3.57
#